data_AF-A0A6H9IFX5-F1
#
_entry.id   AF-A0A6H9IFX5-F1
#
_cell.length_a   1.000
_cell.length_b   1.000
_cell.length_c   1.000
_cell.angle_alpha   90.00
_cell.angle_beta   90.00
_cell.angle_gamma   90.00
#
_symmetry.space_group_name_H-M   'P 1'
#
loop_
_entity.id
_entity.type
_entity.pdbx_description
1 polymer ?
#
loop_
_entity_poly.entity_id
_entity_poly.type
_entity_poly.pdbx_seq_one_letter_code
_entity_poly.pdbx_strand_id
1 'polypeptide(L)' 'MRKVTQIVICATAVLFITLAMVNGETWKDKIVISLAVLIFTGFSLVWNTFVINLMEKFNRKRSK' A
#
# COMPACT_ATOMS: atom_id res chain seq x y z
N MET A 1 8.76 13.01 6.16
CA MET A 1 7.75 11.97 6.45
C MET A 1 6.35 12.32 5.94
N ARG A 2 5.78 13.51 6.22
CA ARG A 2 4.42 13.89 5.76
C ARG A 2 4.12 13.65 4.26
N LYS A 3 5.03 14.04 3.36
CA LYS A 3 4.82 13.85 1.90
C LYS A 3 4.74 12.37 1.49
N VAL A 4 5.53 11.51 2.11
CA VAL A 4 5.54 10.06 1.81
C VAL A 4 4.26 9.41 2.30
N THR A 5 3.81 9.76 3.51
CA THR A 5 2.54 9.28 4.06
C THR A 5 1.36 9.69 3.17
N GLN A 6 1.37 10.92 2.67
CA GLN A 6 0.32 11.43 1.79
C GLN A 6 0.28 10.71 0.44
N ILE A 7 1.45 10.39 -0.14
CA ILE A 7 1.55 9.59 -1.37
C ILE A 7 0.98 8.18 -1.14
N VAL A 8 1.30 7.56 -0.01
CA VAL A 8 0.81 6.21 0.32
C VAL A 8 -0.71 6.21 0.51
N ILE A 9 -1.26 7.20 1.20
CA ILE A 9 -2.71 7.33 1.40
C ILE A 9 -3.41 7.55 0.05
N CYS A 10 -2.89 8.43 -0.81
CA CYS A 10 -3.44 8.66 -2.14
C CYS A 10 -3.37 7.39 -3.01
N ALA A 11 -2.24 6.68 -3.01
CA ALA A 11 -2.07 5.45 -3.78
C ALA A 11 -3.04 4.36 -3.30
N THR A 12 -3.21 4.22 -1.99
CA THR A 12 -4.16 3.25 -1.40
C THR A 12 -5.60 3.59 -1.76
N ALA A 13 -5.99 4.87 -1.69
CA ALA A 13 -7.34 5.31 -2.04
C ALA A 13 -7.70 5.06 -3.51
N VAL A 14 -6.77 5.36 -4.44
CA VAL A 14 -6.96 5.10 -5.88
C VAL A 14 -7.13 3.60 -6.14
N LEU A 15 -6.37 2.77 -5.42
CA LEU A 15 -6.43 1.31 -5.55
C LEU A 15 -7.79 0.76 -5.09
N PHE A 16 -8.31 1.26 -3.96
CA PHE A 16 -9.66 0.93 -3.48
C PHE A 16 -10.78 1.35 -4.43
N ILE A 17 -10.69 2.55 -5.02
CA ILE A 17 -11.68 3.05 -5.99
C ILE A 17 -11.67 2.18 -7.25
N THR A 18 -10.49 1.82 -7.74
CA THR A 18 -10.36 0.95 -8.93
C THR A 18 -10.95 -0.43 -8.67
N LEU A 19 -10.67 -1.01 -7.49
CA LEU A 19 -11.25 -2.31 -7.10
C LEU A 19 -12.79 -2.24 -6.97
N ALA A 20 -13.34 -1.14 -6.45
CA ALA A 20 -14.78 -0.96 -6.33
C ALA A 20 -15.48 -0.84 -7.70
N MET A 21 -14.84 -0.16 -8.66
CA MET A 21 -15.35 0.00 -10.03
C MET A 21 -15.30 -1.31 -10.84
N VAL A 22 -14.31 -2.17 -10.56
CA VAL A 22 -14.10 -3.46 -11.26
C VAL A 22 -15.11 -4.54 -10.84
N ASN A 23 -15.95 -4.28 -9.83
CA ASN A 23 -16.97 -5.22 -9.34
C ASN A 23 -18.18 -5.40 -10.30
N GLY A 24 -18.11 -4.87 -11.53
CA GLY A 24 -19.09 -5.05 -12.60
C GLY A 24 -19.00 -6.43 -13.26
N GLU A 25 -19.77 -7.38 -12.73
CA GLU A 25 -20.32 -8.58 -13.41
C GLU A 25 -19.43 -9.52 -14.24
N THR A 26 -18.15 -9.74 -13.90
CA THR A 26 -17.46 -10.95 -14.36
C THR A 26 -16.77 -11.73 -13.24
N TRP A 27 -16.95 -13.06 -13.23
CA TRP A 27 -16.27 -13.97 -12.29
C TRP A 27 -14.74 -13.89 -12.41
N LYS A 28 -14.26 -13.45 -13.58
CA LYS A 28 -12.85 -13.23 -13.90
C LYS A 28 -12.30 -12.03 -13.12
N ASP A 29 -13.08 -10.96 -13.00
CA ASP A 29 -12.72 -9.77 -12.21
C ASP A 29 -12.60 -10.08 -10.72
N LYS A 30 -13.43 -10.97 -10.17
CA LYS A 30 -13.29 -11.39 -8.76
C LYS A 30 -11.95 -12.07 -8.45
N ILE A 31 -11.44 -12.88 -9.37
CA ILE A 31 -10.12 -13.55 -9.22
C ILE A 31 -8.99 -12.52 -9.31
N VAL A 32 -9.09 -11.58 -10.25
CA VAL A 32 -8.10 -10.50 -10.43
C VAL A 32 -8.09 -9.57 -9.22
N ILE A 33 -9.26 -9.20 -8.69
CA ILE A 33 -9.42 -8.43 -7.45
C ILE A 33 -8.79 -9.17 -6.29
N SER A 34 -9.09 -10.46 -6.12
CA SER A 34 -8.54 -11.27 -5.02
C SER A 34 -7.01 -11.35 -5.10
N LEU A 35 -6.45 -11.56 -6.29
CA LEU A 35 -5.01 -11.57 -6.52
C LEU A 35 -4.38 -10.19 -6.25
N ALA A 36 -5.02 -9.10 -6.69
CA ALA A 36 -4.56 -7.74 -6.45
C ALA A 36 -4.53 -7.40 -4.95
N VAL A 37 -5.55 -7.82 -4.20
CA VAL A 37 -5.60 -7.67 -2.73
C VAL A 37 -4.48 -8.48 -2.06
N LEU A 38 -4.20 -9.69 -2.55
CA LEU A 38 -3.14 -10.55 -2.03
C LEU A 38 -1.75 -9.94 -2.26
N ILE A 39 -1.49 -9.42 -3.45
CA ILE A 39 -0.26 -8.69 -3.79
C ILE A 39 -0.15 -7.41 -2.96
N PHE A 40 -1.24 -6.66 -2.81
CA PHE A 40 -1.27 -5.44 -2.01
C PHE A 40 -0.99 -5.73 -0.53
N THR A 41 -1.51 -6.84 0.00
CA THR A 41 -1.24 -7.28 1.37
C THR A 41 0.24 -7.60 1.56
N GLY A 42 0.85 -8.35 0.63
CA GLY A 42 2.28 -8.62 0.63
C GLY A 42 3.12 -7.34 0.53
N PHE A 43 2.72 -6.42 -0.35
CA PHE A 43 3.36 -5.12 -0.50
C PHE A 43 3.28 -4.28 0.78
N SER A 44 2.13 -4.29 1.46
CA SER A 44 1.92 -3.56 2.71
C SER A 44 2.81 -4.09 3.84
N LEU A 45 3.06 -5.41 3.91
CA LEU A 45 3.99 -6.00 4.86
C LEU A 45 5.44 -5.55 4.60
N VAL A 46 5.87 -5.59 3.33
CA VAL A 46 7.22 -5.13 2.93
C VAL A 46 7.37 -3.64 3.19
N TRP A 47 6.36 -2.85 2.86
CA TRP A 47 6.34 -1.41 3.09
C TRP A 47 6.40 -1.06 4.58
N ASN A 48 5.71 -1.81 5.45
CA ASN A 48 5.75 -1.60 6.89
C ASN A 48 7.17 -1.79 7.45
N THR A 49 7.84 -2.88 7.06
CA THR A 49 9.24 -3.14 7.43
C THR A 49 10.18 -2.07 6.88
N PHE A 50 9.97 -1.63 5.63
CA PHE A 50 10.76 -0.58 5.00
C PHE A 50 10.62 0.75 5.75
N VAL A 51 9.40 1.15 6.12
CA VAL A 51 9.12 2.37 6.88
C VAL A 51 9.75 2.33 8.27
N ILE A 52 9.67 1.20 8.97
CA ILE A 52 10.32 1.02 10.29
C ILE A 52 11.83 1.21 10.16
N ASN A 53 12.47 0.54 9.21
CA ASN A 53 13.91 0.66 8.98
C ASN A 53 14.33 2.09 8.58
N LEU A 54 13.49 2.79 7.81
CA LEU A 54 13.71 4.20 7.46
C LEU A 54 13.59 5.11 8.68
N MET A 55 12.56 4.93 9.52
CA MET A 55 12.39 5.67 10.77
C MET A 55 13.57 5.43 11.72
N GLU A 56 14.03 4.19 11.84
CA GLU A 56 15.15 3.83 12.68
C GLU A 56 16.45 4.50 12.21
N LYS A 57 16.72 4.49 10.89
CA LYS A 57 17.84 5.25 10.30
C LYS A 57 17.72 6.76 10.50
N PHE A 58 16.52 7.33 10.41
CA PHE A 58 16.30 8.76 10.63
C PHE A 58 16.45 9.16 12.11
N ASN A 59 15.90 8.37 13.04
CA ASN A 59 16.05 8.62 14.48
C ASN A 59 17.50 8.48 14.93
N ARG A 60 18.23 7.49 14.40
CA ARG A 60 19.67 7.33 14.67
C ARG A 60 20.51 8.50 14.17
N LYS A 61 20.09 9.17 13.08
CA LYS A 61 20.73 10.40 12.59
C LYS A 61 20.33 11.66 13.37
N ARG A 62 19.22 11.64 14.11
CA ARG A 62 18.72 12.79 14.89
C ARG A 62 19.22 12.82 16.33
N SER A 63 19.65 11.68 16.86
CA SER A 63 20.23 11.55 18.19
C SER A 63 21.74 11.83 18.26
N LYS A 64 22.35 12.28 17.15
CA LYS A 64 23.76 12.66 17.04
C LYS A 64 23.84 14.10 16.58
#